data_AF-A0A0N4TBL5-F1
#
_entry.id   AF-A0A0N4TBL5-F1
#
_cell.length_a   1.000
_cell.length_b   1.000
_cell.length_c   1.000
_cell.angle_alpha   90.00
_cell.angle_beta   90.00
_cell.angle_gamma   90.00
#
_symmetry.space_group_name_H-M   'P 1'
#
loop_
_entity.id
_entity.type
_entity.pdbx_description
1 polymer ?
#
loop_
_entity_poly.entity_id
_entity_poly.type
_entity_poly.pdbx_seq_one_letter_code
_entity_poly.pdbx_strand_id
1 'polypeptide(L)'
;MKDNTLKSSLYVIKILQNVKMINLFRLELREPSFIREKGVLQVFVNGKPVYLPVPNSVSNLDLTRELDAPTCEPKLNWVYGYRGKDCRGNLYELPTGEIAYFTGTIVVLHNPNESLQRYYTKHTSDIKCMAIHPNKLHIATGQTSRRFLEKGGFNIHRSPISSIMELNNVLETDRYKVIYF
;
A
#
# COMPACT_ATOMS: atom_id res chain seq x y z
N MET A 1 -25.60 24.17 -1.51
CA MET A 1 -24.94 23.69 -2.75
C MET A 1 -23.65 24.48 -2.98
N LYS A 2 -22.61 24.25 -2.17
CA LYS A 2 -21.31 24.92 -2.31
C LYS A 2 -20.20 23.88 -2.36
N ASP A 3 -19.26 24.12 -3.28
CA ASP A 3 -17.87 23.66 -3.31
C ASP A 3 -17.54 22.19 -3.64
N ASN A 4 -17.86 21.79 -4.89
CA ASN A 4 -17.16 20.68 -5.56
C ASN A 4 -15.94 21.13 -6.40
N THR A 5 -15.76 22.44 -6.62
CA THR A 5 -14.68 23.03 -7.43
C THR A 5 -13.36 23.15 -6.68
N LEU A 6 -13.38 23.22 -5.33
CA LEU A 6 -12.16 23.27 -4.52
C LEU A 6 -11.51 21.89 -4.36
N LYS A 7 -12.29 20.80 -4.28
CA LYS A 7 -11.76 19.44 -4.16
C LYS A 7 -11.03 18.96 -5.42
N SER A 8 -11.52 19.31 -6.60
CA SER A 8 -10.87 19.00 -7.88
C SER A 8 -9.56 19.76 -8.05
N SER A 9 -9.52 21.04 -7.65
CA SER A 9 -8.29 21.85 -7.68
C SER A 9 -7.20 21.28 -6.76
N LEU A 10 -7.55 20.84 -5.54
CA LEU A 10 -6.59 20.17 -4.65
C LEU A 10 -6.07 18.84 -5.21
N TYR A 11 -6.89 18.08 -5.96
CA TYR A 11 -6.45 16.81 -6.56
C TYR A 11 -5.45 17.05 -7.71
N VAL A 12 -5.71 18.04 -8.55
CA VAL A 12 -4.81 18.45 -9.64
C VAL A 12 -3.49 19.01 -9.10
N ILE A 13 -3.53 19.86 -8.06
CA ILE A 13 -2.33 20.38 -7.40
C ILE A 13 -1.50 19.24 -6.78
N LYS A 14 -2.15 18.21 -6.23
CA LYS A 14 -1.47 17.04 -5.66
C LYS A 14 -0.81 16.14 -6.72
N ILE A 15 -1.44 16.02 -7.90
CA ILE A 15 -0.83 15.36 -9.07
C ILE A 15 0.39 16.17 -9.55
N LEU A 16 0.26 17.49 -9.68
CA LEU A 16 1.37 18.36 -10.11
C LEU A 16 2.55 18.39 -9.12
N GLN A 17 2.28 18.32 -7.81
CA GLN A 17 3.32 18.19 -6.78
C GLN A 17 4.01 16.82 -6.84
N ASN A 18 3.28 15.75 -7.15
CA ASN A 18 3.87 14.43 -7.42
C ASN A 18 4.73 14.44 -8.69
N VAL A 19 4.32 15.14 -9.77
CA VAL A 19 5.12 15.29 -10.99
C VAL A 19 6.42 16.08 -10.72
N LYS A 20 6.38 17.11 -9.86
CA LYS A 20 7.60 17.84 -9.44
C LYS A 20 8.53 16.99 -8.56
N MET A 21 7.99 16.11 -7.72
CA MET A 21 8.79 15.16 -6.91
C MET A 21 9.43 14.05 -7.77
N ILE A 22 8.80 13.64 -8.87
CA ILE A 22 9.38 12.68 -9.82
C ILE A 22 10.64 13.25 -10.49
N ASN A 23 10.70 14.56 -10.75
CA ASN A 23 11.89 15.21 -11.32
C ASN A 23 13.09 15.33 -10.34
N LEU A 24 12.90 15.06 -9.05
CA LEU A 24 14.01 15.08 -8.07
C LEU A 24 14.83 13.78 -8.08
N PHE A 25 14.28 12.70 -8.67
CA PHE A 25 15.00 11.45 -8.91
C PHE A 25 15.34 11.34 -10.39
N ARG A 26 16.59 11.62 -10.71
CA ARG A 26 17.15 11.60 -12.07
C ARG A 26 17.25 10.17 -12.64
N LEU A 27 16.12 9.50 -12.81
CA LEU A 27 15.96 8.59 -13.94
C LEU A 27 15.57 9.51 -15.10
N GLU A 28 16.43 9.64 -16.12
CA GLU A 28 15.98 10.23 -17.38
C GLU A 28 14.81 9.37 -17.88
N LEU A 29 13.58 9.79 -17.59
CA LEU A 29 12.37 9.18 -18.11
C LEU A 29 12.34 9.50 -19.60
N ARG A 30 13.03 8.69 -20.39
CA ARG A 30 12.95 8.72 -21.84
C ARG A 30 11.55 8.25 -22.23
N GLU A 31 10.86 9.05 -23.03
CA GLU A 31 9.51 8.75 -23.46
C GLU A 31 9.48 7.48 -24.33
N PRO A 32 8.42 6.66 -24.23
CA PRO A 32 8.23 5.53 -25.11
C PRO A 32 8.06 5.99 -26.56
N SER A 33 8.54 5.19 -27.52
CA SER A 33 8.45 5.52 -28.95
C SER A 33 7.98 4.33 -29.79
N PHE A 34 7.05 4.57 -30.71
CA PHE A 34 6.58 3.55 -31.65
C PHE A 34 7.37 3.62 -32.96
N ILE A 35 8.16 2.59 -33.23
CA ILE A 35 8.99 2.46 -34.44
C ILE A 35 8.18 1.69 -35.48
N ARG A 36 7.36 2.42 -36.23
CA ARG A 36 6.42 1.86 -37.21
C ARG A 36 7.08 0.96 -38.27
N GLU A 37 8.26 1.35 -38.76
CA GLU A 37 9.04 0.58 -39.76
C GLU A 37 9.37 -0.84 -39.30
N LYS A 38 9.54 -1.03 -38.00
CA LYS A 38 9.90 -2.30 -37.39
C LYS A 38 8.71 -2.98 -36.70
N GLY A 39 7.56 -2.30 -36.60
CA GLY A 39 6.40 -2.78 -35.86
C GLY A 39 6.68 -2.97 -34.36
N VAL A 40 7.55 -2.16 -33.75
CA VAL A 40 7.93 -2.30 -32.34
C VAL A 40 7.69 -1.02 -31.53
N LEU A 41 7.22 -1.20 -30.31
CA LEU A 41 7.15 -0.17 -29.28
C LEU A 41 8.42 -0.24 -28.42
N GLN A 42 9.23 0.82 -28.43
CA GLN A 42 10.36 0.97 -27.54
C GLN A 42 9.90 1.61 -26.23
N VAL A 43 10.14 0.94 -25.11
CA VAL A 43 9.92 1.48 -23.75
C VAL A 43 11.23 1.43 -22.97
N PHE A 44 11.38 2.25 -21.93
CA PHE A 44 12.58 2.26 -21.09
C PHE A 44 12.26 1.72 -19.69
N VAL A 45 12.88 0.60 -19.32
CA VAL A 45 12.76 0.01 -17.98
C VAL A 45 14.10 0.16 -17.28
N ASN A 46 14.13 0.93 -16.18
CA ASN A 46 15.36 1.27 -15.45
C ASN A 46 16.46 1.87 -16.35
N GLY A 47 16.07 2.74 -17.30
CA GLY A 47 16.97 3.39 -18.26
C GLY A 47 17.43 2.50 -19.43
N LYS A 48 17.07 1.21 -19.45
CA LYS A 48 17.41 0.29 -20.54
C LYS A 48 16.24 0.20 -21.54
N PRO A 49 16.50 0.27 -22.86
CA PRO A 49 15.46 0.10 -23.86
C PRO A 49 14.99 -1.36 -23.91
N VAL A 50 13.67 -1.54 -23.95
CA VAL A 50 12.96 -2.80 -24.16
C VAL A 50 12.07 -2.63 -25.39
N TYR A 51 12.14 -3.57 -26.33
CA TYR A 51 11.36 -3.55 -27.57
C TYR A 51 10.20 -4.54 -27.47
N LEU A 52 8.98 -4.03 -27.57
CA LEU A 52 7.74 -4.81 -27.51
C LEU A 52 7.16 -4.92 -28.93
N PRO A 53 6.96 -6.12 -29.48
CA PRO A 53 6.34 -6.28 -30.79
C PRO A 53 4.87 -5.83 -30.73
N VAL A 54 4.45 -5.03 -31.70
CA VAL A 54 3.08 -4.54 -31.82
C VAL A 54 2.35 -5.39 -32.87
N PRO A 55 1.16 -5.95 -32.56
CA PRO A 55 0.39 -6.72 -33.52
C PRO A 55 0.06 -5.92 -34.79
N ASN A 56 0.11 -6.57 -35.96
CA ASN A 56 -0.17 -5.93 -37.26
C ASN A 56 -1.60 -5.35 -37.37
N SER A 57 -2.53 -5.78 -36.51
CA SER A 57 -3.88 -5.21 -36.42
C SER A 57 -3.92 -3.79 -35.85
N VAL A 58 -2.83 -3.35 -35.20
CA VAL A 58 -2.71 -2.01 -34.61
C VAL A 58 -1.84 -1.14 -35.53
N SER A 59 -2.48 -0.34 -36.37
CA SER A 59 -1.80 0.51 -37.36
C SER A 59 -1.42 1.89 -36.83
N ASN A 60 -2.22 2.43 -35.89
CA ASN A 60 -2.06 3.76 -35.30
C ASN A 60 -2.06 3.63 -33.78
N LEU A 61 -0.87 3.44 -33.20
CA LEU A 61 -0.68 3.43 -31.75
C LEU A 61 -0.46 4.87 -31.27
N ASP A 62 -1.48 5.47 -30.66
CA ASP A 62 -1.35 6.74 -29.97
C ASP A 62 -0.85 6.50 -28.54
N LEU A 63 0.38 6.94 -28.27
CA LEU A 63 1.03 6.81 -26.95
C LEU A 63 0.56 7.87 -25.94
N THR A 64 -0.14 8.91 -26.41
CA THR A 64 -0.70 9.97 -25.55
C THR A 64 -2.12 9.67 -25.12
N ARG A 65 -2.75 8.67 -25.72
CA ARG A 65 -4.11 8.24 -25.40
C ARG A 65 -4.19 7.78 -23.96
N GLU A 66 -4.96 8.50 -23.16
CA GLU A 66 -5.36 8.04 -21.84
C GLU A 66 -6.38 6.90 -21.97
N LEU A 67 -6.18 5.85 -21.17
CA LEU A 67 -7.11 4.74 -21.04
C LEU A 67 -7.91 4.92 -19.76
N ASP A 68 -9.20 4.60 -19.82
CA ASP A 68 -10.05 4.56 -18.64
C ASP A 68 -9.53 3.53 -17.63
N ALA A 69 -9.80 3.79 -16.35
CA ALA A 69 -9.51 2.80 -15.31
C ALA A 69 -10.26 1.48 -15.58
N PRO A 70 -9.67 0.32 -15.24
CA PRO A 70 -10.36 -0.96 -15.33
C PRO A 70 -11.71 -0.91 -14.62
N THR A 71 -12.73 -1.53 -15.20
CA THR A 71 -14.09 -1.57 -14.65
C THR A 71 -14.23 -2.48 -13.43
N CYS A 72 -13.22 -3.31 -13.15
CA CYS A 72 -13.21 -4.24 -12.03
C CYS A 72 -12.16 -3.85 -10.99
N GLU A 73 -12.52 -4.01 -9.72
CA GLU A 73 -11.60 -3.84 -8.60
C GLU A 73 -11.14 -5.20 -8.08
N PRO A 74 -9.83 -5.46 -7.97
CA PRO A 74 -9.33 -6.69 -7.38
C PRO A 74 -9.72 -6.75 -5.89
N LYS A 75 -10.21 -7.91 -5.46
CA LYS A 75 -10.57 -8.17 -4.06
C LYS A 75 -9.74 -9.33 -3.52
N LEU A 76 -9.26 -9.16 -2.28
CA LEU A 76 -8.55 -10.21 -1.58
C LEU A 76 -9.52 -11.36 -1.29
N ASN A 77 -9.22 -12.55 -1.83
CA ASN A 77 -10.05 -13.74 -1.65
C ASN A 77 -9.60 -14.58 -0.45
N TRP A 78 -8.31 -14.95 -0.42
CA TRP A 78 -7.73 -15.79 0.63
C TRP A 78 -6.29 -15.40 0.93
N VAL A 79 -5.89 -15.52 2.19
CA VAL A 79 -4.50 -15.41 2.62
C VAL A 79 -3.97 -16.79 3.00
N TYR A 80 -2.91 -17.20 2.32
CA TYR A 80 -2.20 -18.45 2.61
C TYR A 80 -0.94 -18.18 3.42
N GLY A 81 -0.69 -19.06 4.39
CA GLY A 81 0.51 -19.06 5.22
C GLY A 81 0.38 -18.24 6.51
N TYR A 82 1.26 -18.57 7.45
CA TYR A 82 1.34 -17.97 8.79
C TYR A 82 2.79 -17.56 9.07
N ARG A 83 2.98 -16.39 9.67
CA ARG A 83 4.30 -15.88 10.05
C ARG A 83 4.76 -16.47 11.39
N GLY A 84 5.19 -17.73 11.37
CA GLY A 84 5.69 -18.45 12.56
C GLY A 84 7.21 -18.48 12.74
N LYS A 85 7.99 -18.11 11.71
CA LYS A 85 9.46 -18.26 11.73
C LYS A 85 10.16 -17.20 12.58
N ASP A 86 9.74 -15.94 12.46
CA ASP A 86 10.43 -14.76 13.02
C ASP A 86 9.54 -13.89 13.93
N CYS A 87 8.31 -14.32 14.20
CA CYS A 87 7.37 -13.68 15.12
C CYS A 87 6.89 -14.68 16.18
N ARG A 88 6.49 -14.16 17.35
CA ARG A 88 5.94 -14.92 18.48
C ARG A 88 4.74 -14.18 19.04
N GLY A 89 3.84 -14.88 19.73
CA GLY A 89 2.67 -14.27 20.37
C GLY A 89 1.76 -13.58 19.37
N ASN A 90 1.52 -14.20 18.22
CA ASN A 90 0.77 -13.63 17.10
C ASN A 90 -0.31 -14.57 16.56
N LEU A 91 -0.80 -15.48 17.42
CA LEU A 91 -1.88 -16.41 17.13
C LEU A 91 -2.81 -16.44 18.35
N TYR A 92 -4.07 -16.09 18.15
CA TYR A 92 -5.06 -16.02 19.22
C TYR A 92 -6.41 -16.55 18.75
N GLU A 93 -7.12 -17.22 19.63
CA GLU A 93 -8.52 -17.58 19.43
C GLU A 93 -9.42 -16.47 20.01
N LEU A 94 -10.40 -16.02 19.24
CA LEU A 94 -11.40 -15.04 19.65
C LEU A 94 -12.68 -15.76 20.15
N PRO A 95 -13.50 -15.13 21.01
CA PRO A 95 -14.78 -15.69 21.44
C PRO A 95 -15.76 -15.99 20.30
N THR A 96 -15.54 -15.40 19.12
CA THR A 96 -16.30 -15.68 17.90
C THR A 96 -15.96 -17.03 17.27
N GLY A 97 -14.92 -17.73 17.76
CA GLY A 97 -14.34 -18.92 17.12
C GLY A 97 -13.37 -18.60 15.98
N GLU A 98 -13.12 -17.32 15.70
CA GLU A 98 -12.12 -16.89 14.73
C GLU A 98 -10.71 -17.01 15.33
N ILE A 99 -9.79 -17.50 14.50
CA ILE A 99 -8.36 -17.52 14.76
C ILE A 99 -7.75 -16.23 14.18
N ALA A 100 -7.27 -15.36 15.07
CA ALA A 100 -6.59 -14.12 14.71
C ALA A 100 -5.08 -14.33 14.61
N TYR A 101 -4.50 -13.98 13.47
CA TYR A 101 -3.05 -13.95 13.24
C TYR A 101 -2.68 -12.90 12.19
N PHE A 102 -1.38 -12.73 11.92
CA PHE A 102 -0.94 -11.85 10.83
C PHE A 102 0.12 -12.51 9.94
N THR A 103 0.19 -12.04 8.70
CA THR A 103 1.26 -12.35 7.75
C THR A 103 1.51 -11.15 6.84
N GLY A 104 2.77 -10.84 6.55
CA GLY A 104 3.16 -9.61 5.84
C GLY A 104 2.54 -8.36 6.48
N THR A 105 1.65 -7.70 5.75
CA THR A 105 0.95 -6.47 6.15
C THR A 105 -0.54 -6.68 6.46
N ILE A 106 -0.98 -7.92 6.64
CA ILE A 106 -2.40 -8.28 6.76
C ILE A 106 -2.63 -8.99 8.09
N VAL A 107 -3.66 -8.56 8.83
CA VAL A 107 -4.24 -9.34 9.92
C VAL A 107 -5.36 -10.20 9.33
N VAL A 108 -5.34 -11.48 9.66
CA VAL A 108 -6.31 -12.48 9.23
C VAL A 108 -7.13 -12.89 10.44
N LEU A 109 -8.45 -12.83 10.31
CA LEU A 109 -9.41 -13.46 11.21
C LEU A 109 -10.00 -14.64 10.44
N HIS A 110 -9.61 -15.85 10.81
CA HIS A 110 -10.00 -17.06 10.11
C HIS A 110 -10.97 -17.89 10.95
N ASN A 111 -12.18 -18.11 10.45
CA ASN A 111 -13.10 -19.08 11.02
C ASN A 111 -12.91 -20.43 10.30
N PRO A 112 -12.33 -21.46 10.93
CA PRO A 112 -12.10 -22.76 10.30
C PRO A 112 -13.40 -23.55 10.10
N ASN A 113 -14.42 -23.33 10.94
CA ASN A 113 -15.69 -24.04 10.85
C ASN A 113 -16.51 -23.58 9.64
N GLU A 114 -16.47 -22.28 9.36
CA GLU A 114 -17.18 -21.68 8.22
C GLU A 114 -16.32 -21.56 6.96
N SER A 115 -15.04 -21.95 7.04
CA SER A 115 -14.05 -21.75 5.96
C SER A 115 -14.03 -20.30 5.44
N LEU A 116 -14.11 -19.35 6.37
CA LEU A 116 -14.21 -17.92 6.08
C LEU A 116 -12.98 -17.17 6.61
N GLN A 117 -12.58 -16.12 5.90
CA GLN A 117 -11.55 -15.20 6.32
C GLN A 117 -12.02 -13.75 6.17
N ARG A 118 -11.74 -12.94 7.18
CA ARG A 118 -11.84 -11.48 7.11
C ARG A 118 -10.48 -10.87 7.38
N TYR A 119 -10.26 -9.69 6.82
CA TYR A 119 -8.93 -9.09 6.75
C TYR A 119 -8.91 -7.67 7.26
N TYR A 120 -7.80 -7.34 7.91
CA TYR A 120 -7.39 -5.95 8.09
C TYR A 120 -6.14 -5.66 7.25
N THR A 121 -6.26 -4.76 6.28
CA THR A 121 -5.26 -4.51 5.22
C THR A 121 -4.70 -3.08 5.22
N LYS A 122 -4.87 -2.32 6.31
CA LYS A 122 -4.45 -0.91 6.33
C LYS A 122 -2.99 -0.70 6.72
N HIS A 123 -2.30 -1.73 7.20
CA HIS A 123 -0.85 -1.62 7.40
C HIS A 123 -0.13 -1.41 6.07
N THR A 124 0.83 -0.49 6.08
CA THR A 124 1.63 -0.11 4.91
C THR A 124 3.02 -0.76 4.92
N SER A 125 3.32 -1.51 5.98
CA SER A 125 4.56 -2.25 6.15
C SER A 125 4.33 -3.49 7.00
N ASP A 126 5.37 -4.31 7.14
CA ASP A 126 5.34 -5.59 7.86
C ASP A 126 4.82 -5.42 9.29
N ILE A 127 3.78 -6.19 9.63
CA ILE A 127 3.30 -6.34 11.00
C ILE A 127 4.33 -7.16 11.79
N LYS A 128 4.63 -6.70 13.00
CA LYS A 128 5.63 -7.30 13.90
C LYS A 128 5.06 -7.76 15.22
N CYS A 129 3.99 -7.14 15.70
CA CYS A 129 3.37 -7.48 16.97
C CYS A 129 1.85 -7.34 16.90
N MET A 130 1.18 -8.10 17.76
CA MET A 130 -0.27 -8.08 17.94
C MET A 130 -0.60 -8.31 19.41
N ALA A 131 -1.66 -7.69 19.91
CA ALA A 131 -2.16 -7.88 21.25
C ALA A 131 -3.69 -7.87 21.25
N ILE A 132 -4.28 -8.78 22.02
CA ILE A 132 -5.72 -8.87 22.22
C ILE A 132 -6.07 -8.23 23.57
N HIS A 133 -6.97 -7.25 23.56
CA HIS A 133 -7.44 -6.62 24.78
C HIS A 133 -8.20 -7.64 25.67
N PRO A 134 -8.20 -7.54 27.02
CA PRO A 134 -8.86 -8.51 27.89
C PRO A 134 -10.36 -8.73 27.62
N ASN A 135 -11.06 -7.72 27.11
CA ASN A 135 -12.47 -7.85 26.68
C ASN A 135 -12.66 -8.72 25.42
N LYS A 136 -11.56 -9.13 24.75
CA LYS A 136 -11.53 -9.95 23.54
C LYS A 136 -12.20 -9.36 22.29
N LEU A 137 -12.55 -8.08 22.32
CA LEU A 137 -13.17 -7.37 21.20
C LEU A 137 -12.17 -6.51 20.45
N HIS A 138 -11.10 -6.05 21.11
CA HIS A 138 -10.12 -5.17 20.48
C HIS A 138 -8.81 -5.89 20.18
N ILE A 139 -8.28 -5.64 18.98
CA ILE A 139 -6.99 -6.14 18.51
C ILE A 139 -6.10 -4.93 18.21
N ALA A 140 -4.97 -4.82 18.90
CA ALA A 140 -3.94 -3.84 18.61
C ALA A 140 -2.82 -4.50 17.80
N THR A 141 -2.32 -3.81 16.78
CA THR A 141 -1.26 -4.32 15.89
C THR A 141 -0.21 -3.25 15.62
N GLY A 142 1.06 -3.66 15.58
CA GLY A 142 2.19 -2.78 15.31
C GLY A 142 2.92 -3.20 14.05
N GLN A 143 3.25 -2.23 13.20
CA GLN A 143 4.07 -2.43 11.99
C GLN A 143 5.47 -1.85 12.16
N THR A 144 6.39 -2.31 11.32
CA THR A 144 7.69 -1.67 11.18
C THR A 144 7.56 -0.31 10.51
N SER A 145 8.52 0.58 10.74
CA SER A 145 8.64 1.83 10.00
C SER A 145 8.79 1.53 8.52
N ARG A 146 8.11 2.30 7.67
CA ARG A 146 8.26 2.17 6.22
C ARG A 146 9.74 2.38 5.88
N ARG A 147 10.40 1.33 5.38
CA ARG A 147 11.73 1.48 4.77
C ARG A 147 11.54 2.31 3.50
N PHE A 148 11.64 3.63 3.62
CA PHE A 148 12.04 4.41 2.46
C PHE A 148 13.45 3.93 2.10
N LEU A 149 13.70 3.64 0.83
CA LEU A 149 15.03 3.32 0.30
C LEU A 149 15.95 4.56 0.31
N GLU A 150 15.82 5.42 1.33
CA GLU A 150 16.75 6.48 1.66
C GLU A 150 17.64 5.95 2.78
N LYS A 151 18.75 5.32 2.41
CA LYS A 151 19.90 5.24 3.31
C LYS A 151 20.44 6.65 3.49
N GLY A 152 19.87 7.40 4.42
CA GLY A 152 20.35 8.71 4.83
C GLY A 152 19.29 9.50 5.58
N GLY A 153 19.32 9.46 6.92
CA GLY A 153 18.90 10.64 7.70
C GLY A 153 17.71 10.55 8.66
N PHE A 154 17.12 9.40 8.98
CA PHE A 154 16.07 9.36 10.02
C PHE A 154 16.29 8.27 11.09
N ASN A 155 17.40 8.37 11.81
CA ASN A 155 17.46 7.91 13.20
C ASN A 155 17.04 9.09 14.10
N ILE A 156 15.75 9.41 14.14
CA ILE A 156 15.25 10.23 15.25
C ILE A 156 14.90 9.23 16.35
N HIS A 157 15.80 9.10 17.31
CA HIS A 157 15.50 8.48 18.59
C HIS A 157 14.39 9.33 19.23
N ARG A 158 13.12 8.98 18.99
CA ARG A 158 12.00 9.64 19.69
C ARG A 158 12.19 9.33 21.18
N SER A 159 12.16 10.35 22.02
CA SER A 159 12.11 10.19 23.47
C SER A 159 10.91 9.31 23.84
N PRO A 160 10.98 8.54 24.95
CA PRO A 160 9.84 7.77 25.43
C PRO A 160 8.62 8.68 25.54
N ILE A 161 7.48 8.24 25.01
CA ILE A 161 6.23 9.00 25.09
C ILE A 161 5.88 9.15 26.58
N SER A 162 5.73 10.40 27.01
CA SER A 162 5.64 10.76 28.42
C SER A 162 4.21 11.07 28.87
N SER A 163 3.27 11.21 27.93
CA SER A 163 1.88 11.56 28.23
C SER A 163 0.88 11.02 27.22
N ILE A 164 -0.38 10.93 27.65
CA ILE A 164 -1.51 10.50 26.81
C ILE A 164 -1.80 11.48 25.66
N MET A 165 -1.56 12.78 25.87
CA MET A 165 -1.73 13.81 24.81
C MET A 165 -0.67 13.64 23.73
N GLU A 166 0.57 13.36 24.13
CA GLU A 166 1.67 13.11 23.20
C GLU A 166 1.44 11.84 22.37
N LEU A 167 0.88 10.79 23.00
CA LEU A 167 0.45 9.59 22.30
C LEU A 167 -0.65 9.90 21.28
N ASN A 168 -1.69 10.63 21.67
CA ASN A 168 -2.80 10.96 20.77
C ASN A 168 -2.34 11.80 19.56
N ASN A 169 -1.46 12.78 19.77
CA ASN A 169 -0.88 13.57 18.68
C ASN A 169 -0.05 12.71 17.72
N VAL A 170 0.74 11.75 18.24
CA VAL A 170 1.50 10.81 17.40
C VAL A 170 0.57 9.90 16.61
N LEU A 171 -0.50 9.37 17.24
CA LEU A 171 -1.49 8.52 16.59
C LEU A 171 -2.24 9.27 15.48
N GLU A 172 -2.60 10.53 15.70
CA GLU A 172 -3.21 11.40 14.69
C GLU A 172 -2.26 11.72 13.53
N THR A 173 -1.00 12.09 13.84
CA THR A 173 0.02 12.47 12.86
C THR A 173 0.42 11.30 11.96
N ASP A 174 0.64 10.12 12.54
CA ASP A 174 1.06 8.92 11.83
C ASP A 174 -0.14 8.11 11.25
N ARG A 175 -1.37 8.65 11.36
CA ARG A 175 -2.63 8.00 10.91
C ARG A 175 -2.81 6.57 11.44
N TYR A 176 -2.35 6.30 12.66
CA TYR A 176 -2.65 5.04 13.32
C TYR A 176 -4.12 5.06 13.73
N LYS A 177 -4.97 4.44 12.91
CA LYS A 177 -6.35 4.18 13.28
C LYS A 177 -6.34 3.08 14.35
N VAL A 178 -6.65 3.44 15.58
CA VAL A 178 -7.26 2.48 16.51
C VAL A 178 -8.57 2.05 15.87
N ILE A 179 -8.75 0.75 15.65
CA ILE A 179 -9.95 0.23 15.01
C ILE A 179 -10.71 -0.64 16.00
N TYR A 180 -11.96 -0.26 16.16
CA TYR A 180 -13.00 -1.01 16.83
C TYR A 180 -13.41 -2.16 15.91
N PHE A 181 -13.38 -3.39 16.43
CA PHE A 181 -14.14 -4.51 15.87
C PHE A 181 -15.44 -4.65 16.65
#